data_AF-A0A7Y2UD92-F1
#
_entry.id   AF-A0A7Y2UD92-F1
#
_cell.length_a   1.000
_cell.length_b   1.000
_cell.length_c   1.000
_cell.angle_alpha   90.00
_cell.angle_beta   90.00
_cell.angle_gamma   90.00
#
_symmetry.space_group_name_H-M   'P 1'
#
loop_
_entity.id
_entity.type
_entity.pdbx_description
1 polymer ?
#
loop_
_entity_poly.entity_id
_entity_poly.type
_entity_poly.pdbx_seq_one_letter_code
_entity_poly.pdbx_strand_id
1 'polypeptide(L)'
;QAASQTNSPVSKEAQTELVLMELPQNPGKYIQSAALLDRGGKVVAAVRNTAPVAVDSIRVKVEYIDSNRQFREFSLRIPGTLEEGQQTSVPTKIGDIVDTNDLGRRVRVTVTAARVAE
;
A
#
# COMPACT_ATOMS: atom_id res chain seq x y z
N GLN A 1 -15.70 -14.07 -38.56
CA GLN A 1 -14.62 -13.15 -38.14
C GLN A 1 -15.22 -12.16 -37.14
N ALA A 2 -14.82 -12.18 -35.86
CA ALA A 2 -15.02 -11.09 -34.89
C ALA A 2 -14.47 -11.52 -33.51
N ALA A 3 -13.28 -11.04 -33.14
CA ALA A 3 -12.81 -10.94 -31.75
C ALA A 3 -11.41 -10.27 -31.73
N SER A 4 -11.32 -9.01 -32.16
CA SER A 4 -10.07 -8.25 -32.08
C SER A 4 -10.38 -6.77 -31.86
N GLN A 5 -11.00 -6.44 -30.72
CA GLN A 5 -11.22 -5.02 -30.34
C GLN A 5 -10.98 -4.72 -28.85
N THR A 6 -10.38 -5.63 -28.07
CA THR A 6 -10.32 -5.44 -26.60
C THR A 6 -9.09 -4.66 -26.11
N ASN A 7 -8.28 -4.06 -26.99
CA ASN A 7 -7.10 -3.29 -26.58
C ASN A 7 -7.08 -1.85 -27.15
N SER A 8 -8.25 -1.29 -27.40
CA SER A 8 -8.42 0.08 -27.90
C SER A 8 -8.13 1.11 -26.79
N PRO A 9 -7.58 2.29 -27.10
CA PRO A 9 -7.32 3.37 -26.13
C PRO A 9 -8.53 3.73 -25.25
N VAL A 10 -9.75 3.64 -25.78
CA VAL A 10 -11.03 3.75 -25.05
C VAL A 10 -11.11 2.82 -23.83
N SER A 11 -10.60 1.59 -23.92
CA SER A 11 -10.60 0.65 -22.79
C SER A 11 -9.66 1.09 -21.68
N LYS A 12 -8.59 1.81 -22.00
CA LYS A 12 -7.59 2.28 -21.03
C LYS A 12 -8.06 3.58 -20.35
N GLU A 13 -8.71 4.46 -21.09
CA GLU A 13 -9.36 5.66 -20.56
C GLU A 13 -10.50 5.29 -19.59
N ALA A 14 -11.40 4.38 -19.99
CA ALA A 14 -12.47 3.90 -19.11
C ALA A 14 -11.95 3.21 -17.83
N GLN A 15 -10.85 2.45 -17.93
CA GLN A 15 -10.18 1.87 -16.76
C GLN A 15 -9.61 2.95 -15.84
N THR A 16 -9.03 4.00 -16.41
CA THR A 16 -8.48 5.13 -15.65
C THR A 16 -9.60 5.85 -14.91
N GLU A 17 -10.70 6.20 -15.58
CA GLU A 17 -11.85 6.87 -14.96
C GLU A 17 -12.45 6.06 -13.80
N LEU A 18 -12.55 4.74 -13.97
CA LEU A 18 -13.01 3.86 -12.90
C LEU A 18 -12.08 3.90 -11.68
N VAL A 19 -10.75 3.87 -11.90
CA VAL A 19 -9.76 3.96 -10.82
C VAL A 19 -9.86 5.30 -10.10
N LEU A 20 -10.08 6.42 -10.80
CA LEU A 20 -10.26 7.74 -10.19
C LEU A 20 -11.41 7.74 -9.17
N MET A 21 -12.51 7.04 -9.47
CA MET A 21 -13.69 6.96 -8.61
C MET A 21 -13.51 5.96 -7.47
N GLU A 22 -12.93 4.79 -7.75
CA GLU A 22 -12.82 3.71 -6.77
C GLU A 22 -11.64 3.91 -5.79
N LEU A 23 -10.52 4.50 -6.21
CA LEU A 23 -9.30 4.56 -5.40
C LEU A 23 -9.50 5.28 -4.06
N PRO A 24 -10.17 6.45 -3.97
CA PRO A 24 -10.40 7.11 -2.69
C PRO A 24 -11.31 6.32 -1.74
N GLN A 25 -12.18 5.46 -2.29
CA GLN A 25 -13.14 4.65 -1.52
C GLN A 25 -12.56 3.30 -1.11
N ASN A 26 -11.76 2.69 -1.99
CA ASN A 26 -11.18 1.36 -1.83
C ASN A 26 -9.67 1.35 -2.12
N PRO A 27 -8.86 2.13 -1.39
CA PRO A 27 -7.45 2.32 -1.72
C PRO A 27 -6.64 1.02 -1.63
N GLY A 28 -7.00 0.09 -0.74
CA GLY A 28 -6.34 -1.22 -0.63
C GLY A 28 -6.52 -2.14 -1.83
N LYS A 29 -7.45 -1.85 -2.75
CA LYS A 29 -7.60 -2.55 -4.04
C LYS A 29 -6.46 -2.21 -5.02
N TYR A 30 -5.89 -1.02 -4.88
CA TYR A 30 -4.93 -0.43 -5.81
C TYR A 30 -3.54 -0.20 -5.20
N ILE A 31 -3.45 -0.14 -3.88
CA ILE A 31 -2.21 0.01 -3.15
C ILE A 31 -2.01 -1.23 -2.30
N GLN A 32 -1.03 -2.05 -2.68
CA GLN A 32 -0.62 -3.19 -1.88
C GLN A 32 0.20 -2.69 -0.70
N SER A 33 0.00 -3.28 0.48
CA SER A 33 0.77 -2.95 1.68
C SER A 33 1.28 -4.20 2.40
N ALA A 34 2.46 -4.10 2.99
CA ALA A 34 3.07 -5.15 3.78
C ALA A 34 3.94 -4.57 4.90
N ALA A 35 4.07 -5.31 6.00
CA ALA A 35 5.17 -5.12 6.93
C ALA A 35 6.38 -5.91 6.40
N LEU A 36 7.56 -5.30 6.36
CA LEU A 36 8.82 -5.95 5.99
C LEU A 36 9.87 -5.67 7.08
N LEU A 37 10.91 -6.50 7.14
CA LEU A 37 12.15 -6.15 7.83
C LEU A 37 13.11 -5.54 6.82
N ASP A 38 13.69 -4.39 7.15
CA ASP A 38 14.79 -3.83 6.36
C ASP A 38 16.11 -4.58 6.64
N ARG A 39 17.18 -4.17 5.94
CA ARG A 39 18.52 -4.77 6.11
C ARG A 39 19.09 -4.58 7.52
N GLY A 40 18.57 -3.63 8.29
CA GLY A 40 18.95 -3.36 9.67
C GLY A 40 18.05 -4.04 10.71
N GLY A 41 17.13 -4.93 10.27
CA GLY A 41 16.20 -5.62 11.16
C GLY A 41 15.09 -4.73 11.71
N LYS A 42 14.85 -3.56 11.10
CA LYS A 42 13.76 -2.67 11.52
C LYS A 42 12.49 -2.98 10.73
N VAL A 43 11.35 -2.93 11.42
CA VAL A 43 10.05 -3.06 10.75
C VAL A 43 9.78 -1.81 9.94
N VAL A 44 9.52 -1.99 8.65
CA VAL A 44 9.10 -0.95 7.72
C VAL A 44 7.70 -1.25 7.19
N ALA A 45 6.91 -0.20 6.97
CA ALA A 45 5.66 -0.31 6.23
C ALA A 45 5.97 -0.08 4.75
N ALA A 46 5.83 -1.12 3.95
CA ALA A 46 6.03 -1.07 2.51
C ALA A 46 4.68 -0.92 1.80
N VAL A 47 4.66 -0.11 0.74
CA VAL A 47 3.51 0.04 -0.15
C VAL A 47 3.95 -0.03 -1.61
N ARG A 48 3.06 -0.53 -2.47
CA ARG A 48 3.25 -0.55 -3.92
C ARG A 48 1.98 -0.08 -4.61
N ASN A 49 2.14 0.84 -5.56
CA ASN A 49 1.06 1.25 -6.43
C ASN A 49 0.85 0.23 -7.55
N THR A 50 -0.34 -0.36 -7.63
CA THR A 50 -0.75 -1.27 -8.71
C THR A 50 -1.85 -0.66 -9.58
N ALA A 51 -2.22 0.60 -9.37
CA ALA A 51 -3.10 1.34 -10.27
C ALA A 51 -2.31 1.85 -11.50
N PRO A 52 -2.99 2.02 -12.65
CA PRO A 52 -2.40 2.59 -13.87
C PRO A 52 -2.29 4.13 -13.83
N VAL A 53 -2.31 4.73 -12.64
CA VAL A 53 -2.21 6.18 -12.42
C VAL A 53 -1.25 6.45 -11.27
N ALA A 54 -0.63 7.63 -11.27
CA ALA A 54 0.18 8.09 -10.15
C ALA A 54 -0.68 8.33 -8.91
N VAL A 55 -0.18 7.95 -7.74
CA VAL A 55 -0.93 8.01 -6.47
C VAL A 55 -0.10 8.72 -5.41
N ASP A 56 -0.74 9.60 -4.66
CA ASP A 56 -0.15 10.30 -3.52
C ASP A 56 -1.04 10.20 -2.26
N SER A 57 -0.66 10.98 -1.24
CA SER A 57 -1.44 11.15 -0.01
C SER A 57 -1.76 9.82 0.70
N ILE A 58 -0.92 8.81 0.48
CA ILE A 58 -1.15 7.46 0.97
C ILE A 58 -1.00 7.45 2.49
N ARG A 59 -2.01 6.90 3.17
CA ARG A 59 -1.99 6.63 4.61
C ARG A 59 -2.16 5.15 4.86
N VAL A 60 -1.39 4.64 5.80
CA VAL A 60 -1.49 3.27 6.26
C VAL A 60 -1.74 3.25 7.75
N LYS A 61 -2.58 2.30 8.20
CA LYS A 61 -2.70 1.91 9.59
C LYS A 61 -1.78 0.72 9.82
N VAL A 62 -0.95 0.82 10.84
CA VAL A 62 -0.09 -0.27 11.32
C VAL A 62 -0.68 -0.75 12.63
N GLU A 63 -1.01 -2.03 12.68
CA GLU A 63 -1.53 -2.72 13.84
C GLU A 63 -0.51 -3.78 14.25
N TYR A 64 -0.16 -3.83 15.54
CA TYR A 64 0.78 -4.84 16.01
C TYR A 64 0.55 -5.27 17.46
N ILE A 65 1.09 -6.44 17.80
CA ILE A 65 1.16 -6.96 19.17
C ILE A 65 2.57 -6.71 19.70
N ASP A 66 2.72 -5.89 20.73
CA ASP A 66 4.01 -5.59 21.35
C ASP A 66 4.53 -6.74 22.25
N SER A 67 5.74 -6.59 22.77
CA SER A 67 6.41 -7.58 23.61
C SER A 67 5.68 -7.89 24.93
N ASN A 68 4.82 -6.98 25.39
CA ASN A 68 3.94 -7.18 26.54
C ASN A 68 2.61 -7.83 26.16
N ARG A 69 2.49 -8.32 24.92
CA ARG A 69 1.27 -8.88 24.31
C ARG A 69 0.12 -7.90 24.24
N GLN A 70 0.40 -6.60 24.19
CA GLN A 70 -0.63 -5.58 24.04
C GLN A 70 -0.84 -5.24 22.57
N PHE A 71 -2.11 -5.12 22.17
CA PHE A 71 -2.46 -4.59 20.87
C PHE A 71 -2.16 -3.09 20.82
N ARG A 72 -1.50 -2.67 19.75
CA ARG A 72 -1.11 -1.29 19.46
C ARG A 72 -1.47 -0.98 18.03
N GLU A 73 -1.87 0.26 17.79
CA GLU A 73 -2.02 0.76 16.43
C GLU A 73 -1.53 2.19 16.31
N PHE A 74 -1.08 2.55 15.11
CA PHE A 74 -0.75 3.92 14.74
C PHE A 74 -0.89 4.11 13.24
N SER A 75 -1.02 5.37 12.82
CA SER A 75 -1.08 5.73 11.40
C SER A 75 0.25 6.28 10.92
N LEU A 76 0.62 5.95 9.68
CA LEU A 76 1.76 6.53 8.97
C LEU A 76 1.30 7.18 7.67
N ARG A 77 1.99 8.25 7.29
CA ARG A 77 1.91 8.83 5.95
C ARG A 77 3.07 8.29 5.13
N ILE A 78 2.79 7.83 3.92
CA ILE A 78 3.81 7.52 2.93
C ILE A 78 4.16 8.82 2.20
N PRO A 79 5.44 9.23 2.16
CA PRO A 79 5.85 10.45 1.50
C PRO A 79 5.90 10.30 -0.02
N GLY A 80 5.65 11.40 -0.71
CA GLY A 80 5.79 11.51 -2.15
C GLY A 80 4.65 10.88 -2.96
N THR A 81 4.90 10.81 -4.26
CA THR A 81 4.03 10.22 -5.28
C THR A 81 4.62 8.88 -5.71
N LEU A 82 3.76 7.89 -5.92
CA LEU A 82 4.11 6.59 -6.48
C LEU A 82 3.53 6.47 -7.87
N GLU A 83 4.41 6.37 -8.87
CA GLU A 83 4.02 6.04 -10.24
C GLU A 83 3.44 4.61 -10.33
N GLU A 84 2.84 4.27 -11.47
CA GLU A 84 2.36 2.90 -11.73
C GLU A 84 3.47 1.88 -11.48
N GLY A 85 3.20 0.88 -10.64
CA GLY A 85 4.12 -0.19 -10.32
C GLY A 85 5.20 0.19 -9.29
N GLN A 86 5.37 1.47 -8.96
CA GLN A 86 6.38 1.93 -8.02
C GLN A 86 6.08 1.47 -6.59
N GLN A 87 7.15 1.18 -5.83
CA GLN A 87 7.07 0.84 -4.42
C GLN A 87 7.96 1.77 -3.59
N THR A 88 7.59 1.91 -2.32
CA THR A 88 8.41 2.57 -1.30
C THR A 88 8.17 1.95 0.05
N SER A 89 9.01 2.26 1.03
CA SER A 89 8.82 1.87 2.42
C SER A 89 9.18 2.99 3.37
N VAL A 90 8.50 3.02 4.51
CA VAL A 90 8.78 3.96 5.60
C VAL A 90 9.12 3.21 6.88
N PRO A 91 10.11 3.68 7.66
CA PRO A 91 10.41 3.08 8.94
C PRO A 91 9.23 3.22 9.90
N THR A 92 8.95 2.16 10.65
CA THR A 92 7.99 2.21 11.76
C THR A 92 8.72 2.47 13.08
N LYS A 93 7.96 2.61 14.17
CA LYS A 93 8.49 2.70 15.53
C LYS A 93 8.58 1.32 16.23
N ILE A 94 8.27 0.25 15.51
CA ILE A 94 8.27 -1.11 16.06
C ILE A 94 9.71 -1.62 16.11
N GLY A 95 10.17 -1.98 17.30
CA GLY A 95 11.56 -2.41 17.55
C GLY A 95 11.70 -3.78 18.20
N ASP A 96 10.59 -4.43 18.54
CA ASP A 96 10.52 -5.69 19.29
C ASP A 96 10.13 -6.90 18.41
N ILE A 97 10.18 -6.73 17.09
CA ILE A 97 9.97 -7.77 16.09
C ILE A 97 11.31 -8.06 15.42
N VAL A 98 11.84 -9.26 15.65
CA VAL A 98 13.24 -9.61 15.31
C VAL A 98 13.38 -10.48 14.06
N ASP A 99 12.31 -11.14 13.64
CA ASP A 99 12.32 -12.05 12.48
C ASP A 99 11.00 -12.01 11.70
N THR A 100 11.03 -12.60 10.50
CA THR A 100 9.91 -12.57 9.55
C THR A 100 8.72 -13.43 9.98
N ASN A 101 8.92 -14.42 10.85
CA ASN A 101 7.83 -15.26 11.37
C ASN A 101 6.98 -14.45 12.35
N ASP A 102 7.63 -13.78 13.29
CA ASP A 102 6.98 -12.88 14.23
C ASP A 102 6.32 -11.69 13.51
N LEU A 103 6.99 -11.12 12.50
CA LEU A 103 6.45 -10.06 11.67
C LEU A 103 5.09 -10.44 11.05
N GLY A 104 5.01 -11.61 10.41
CA GLY A 104 3.79 -12.05 9.73
C GLY A 104 2.63 -12.39 10.67
N ARG A 105 2.92 -12.71 11.93
CA ARG A 105 1.91 -13.05 12.95
C ARG A 105 1.45 -11.85 13.76
N ARG A 106 2.35 -10.92 14.01
CA ARG A 106 2.16 -9.85 14.99
C ARG A 106 1.98 -8.48 14.36
N VAL A 107 2.22 -8.30 13.06
CA VAL A 107 2.15 -6.99 12.41
C VAL A 107 1.26 -7.03 11.17
N ARG A 108 0.33 -6.08 11.07
CA ARG A 108 -0.51 -5.85 9.90
C ARG A 108 -0.37 -4.41 9.44
N VAL A 109 -0.21 -4.23 8.13
CA VAL A 109 -0.23 -2.90 7.49
C VAL A 109 -1.42 -2.88 6.54
N THR A 110 -2.30 -1.91 6.73
CA THR A 110 -3.53 -1.74 5.95
C THR A 110 -3.58 -0.34 5.38
N VAL A 111 -3.79 -0.22 4.07
CA VAL A 111 -3.99 1.09 3.43
C VAL A 111 -5.35 1.64 3.81
N THR A 112 -5.38 2.85 4.37
CA THR A 112 -6.62 3.51 4.83
C THR A 112 -7.02 4.70 3.98
N ALA A 113 -6.08 5.30 3.26
CA ALA A 113 -6.36 6.36 2.30
C ALA A 113 -5.29 6.40 1.21
N ALA A 114 -5.70 6.83 0.02
CA ALA A 114 -4.83 7.18 -1.09
C ALA A 114 -5.59 8.17 -1.99
N ARG A 115 -4.88 8.96 -2.79
CA ARG A 115 -5.47 9.83 -3.81
C ARG A 115 -4.69 9.74 -5.09
N VAL A 116 -5.36 9.98 -6.21
CA VAL A 116 -4.67 10.15 -7.50
C VAL A 116 -3.87 11.45 -7.40
N ALA A 117 -2.62 11.41 -7.85
CA ALA A 117 -1.78 12.59 -7.88
C ALA A 117 -2.29 13.57 -8.96
N GLU A 118 -2.24 14.87 -8.64
CA GLU A 118 -2.62 15.97 -9.54
C GLU A 118 -1.51 16.33 -10.54
#